data_AF-A0A927K6R4-F1
#
_entry.id   AF-A0A927K6R4-F1
#
_cell.length_a   1.000
_cell.length_b   1.000
_cell.length_c   1.000
_cell.angle_alpha   90.00
_cell.angle_beta   90.00
_cell.angle_gamma   90.00
#
_symmetry.space_group_name_H-M   'P 1'
#
loop_
_entity.id
_entity.type
_entity.pdbx_description
1 polymer ?
#
loop_
_entity_poly.entity_id
_entity_poly.type
_entity_poly.pdbx_seq_one_letter_code
_entity_poly.pdbx_strand_id
1 'polypeptide(L)'
;MAENGKRFGILPEWRNVYYLVLGFNLVMVWLVVAGGAATALIAVWVVGDLALAGWLYASRDRDRDCPACGHLVPRGRRACDACGHSLRTGRGGSTLPPSEARGSQAPPQFGNQGQGG
;
A
#
# COMPACT_ATOMS: atom_id res chain seq x y z
N MET A 1 -79.88 33.84 -31.76
CA MET A 1 -78.96 33.65 -32.91
C MET A 1 -77.57 33.42 -32.33
N ALA A 2 -77.01 32.23 -32.58
CA ALA A 2 -75.78 31.76 -32.00
C ALA A 2 -74.77 31.48 -33.13
N GLU A 3 -73.66 32.20 -33.13
CA GLU A 3 -72.51 31.99 -34.01
C GLU A 3 -71.25 32.07 -33.11
N ASN A 4 -70.80 30.96 -32.54
CA ASN A 4 -69.90 29.93 -33.09
C ASN A 4 -68.45 30.40 -33.35
N GLY A 5 -67.52 29.84 -32.56
CA GLY A 5 -66.39 29.13 -33.17
C GLY A 5 -65.00 29.75 -33.12
N LYS A 6 -64.58 30.41 -32.03
CA LYS A 6 -63.14 30.66 -31.81
C LYS A 6 -62.46 29.36 -31.39
N ARG A 7 -61.86 28.66 -32.36
CA ARG A 7 -60.99 27.51 -32.12
C ARG A 7 -59.75 27.98 -31.35
N PHE A 8 -59.75 27.79 -30.04
CA PHE A 8 -58.57 27.96 -29.20
C PHE A 8 -57.59 26.81 -29.49
N GLY A 9 -56.76 26.98 -30.51
CA GLY A 9 -55.56 26.17 -30.75
C GLY A 9 -54.48 26.53 -29.73
N ILE A 10 -54.76 26.31 -28.45
CA ILE A 10 -53.81 26.43 -27.35
C ILE A 10 -53.57 25.00 -26.87
N LEU A 11 -52.48 24.39 -27.35
CA LEU A 11 -51.75 23.22 -26.81
C LEU A 11 -50.81 22.76 -27.96
N PRO A 12 -49.46 22.75 -27.80
CA PRO A 12 -48.82 21.89 -26.80
C PRO A 12 -47.45 22.44 -26.27
N GLU A 13 -47.42 23.44 -25.39
CA GLU A 13 -46.16 23.82 -24.72
C GLU A 13 -45.73 22.86 -23.60
N TRP A 14 -46.64 22.03 -23.08
CA TRP A 14 -46.34 21.08 -22.00
C TRP A 14 -45.25 20.05 -22.33
N ARG A 15 -45.07 19.72 -23.62
CA ARG A 15 -44.02 18.79 -24.05
C ARG A 15 -42.63 19.36 -23.80
N ASN A 16 -42.45 20.67 -23.98
CA ASN A 16 -41.16 21.33 -23.75
C ASN A 16 -40.81 21.32 -22.26
N VAL A 17 -41.81 21.53 -21.40
CA VAL A 17 -41.63 21.43 -19.94
C VAL A 17 -41.24 20.00 -19.54
N TYR A 18 -41.92 19.00 -20.10
CA TYR A 18 -41.58 17.60 -19.87
C TYR A 18 -40.14 17.26 -20.29
N TYR A 19 -39.72 17.67 -21.49
CA TYR A 19 -38.36 17.42 -21.97
C TYR A 19 -37.30 18.18 -21.15
N LEU A 20 -37.60 19.37 -20.64
CA LEU A 20 -36.70 20.14 -19.78
C LEU A 20 -36.50 19.46 -18.42
N VAL A 21 -37.59 19.02 -17.77
CA VAL A 21 -37.53 18.30 -16.49
C VAL A 21 -36.82 16.94 -16.64
N LEU A 22 -37.08 16.24 -17.75
CA LEU A 22 -36.45 14.96 -18.06
C LEU A 22 -34.95 15.14 -18.34
N GLY A 23 -34.58 16.14 -19.14
CA GLY A 23 -33.19 16.47 -19.44
C GLY A 23 -32.39 16.86 -18.20
N PHE A 24 -32.96 17.70 -17.32
CA PHE A 24 -32.34 18.07 -16.06
C PHE A 24 -32.11 16.85 -15.15
N ASN A 25 -33.10 15.97 -15.00
CA ASN A 25 -32.94 14.74 -14.22
C ASN A 25 -31.86 13.82 -14.80
N LEU A 26 -31.80 13.66 -16.12
CA LEU A 26 -30.77 12.85 -16.77
C LEU A 26 -29.37 13.44 -16.57
N VAL A 27 -29.22 14.76 -16.65
CA VAL A 27 -27.95 15.44 -16.34
C VAL A 27 -27.58 15.26 -14.88
N MET A 28 -28.53 15.40 -13.96
CA MET A 28 -28.30 15.24 -12.52
C MET A 28 -27.87 13.82 -12.17
N VAL A 29 -28.54 12.81 -12.74
CA VAL A 29 -28.15 11.39 -12.62
C VAL A 29 -26.78 11.14 -13.24
N TRP A 30 -26.51 11.68 -14.43
CA TRP A 30 -25.21 11.54 -15.10
C TRP A 30 -24.08 12.18 -14.28
N LEU A 31 -24.29 13.37 -13.71
CA LEU A 31 -23.33 14.04 -12.82
C LEU A 31 -23.09 13.26 -11.53
N VAL A 32 -24.12 12.65 -10.94
CA VAL A 32 -23.98 11.81 -9.73
C VAL A 32 -23.21 10.53 -10.05
N VAL A 33 -23.53 9.86 -11.15
CA VAL A 33 -22.84 8.62 -11.58
C VAL A 33 -21.39 8.90 -11.99
N ALA A 34 -21.15 9.98 -12.74
CA ALA A 34 -19.81 10.37 -13.17
C ALA A 34 -18.96 10.93 -12.01
N GLY A 35 -19.56 11.73 -11.12
CA GLY A 35 -18.89 12.32 -9.96
C GLY A 35 -18.59 11.32 -8.85
N GLY A 36 -19.48 10.34 -8.63
CA GLY A 36 -19.34 9.33 -7.58
C GLY A 36 -18.10 8.46 -7.74
N ALA A 37 -17.74 8.12 -8.98
CA ALA A 37 -16.56 7.30 -9.27
C ALA A 37 -15.25 8.04 -8.90
N ALA A 38 -15.14 9.32 -9.23
CA ALA A 38 -13.95 10.11 -8.90
C ALA A 38 -13.78 10.27 -7.38
N THR A 39 -14.87 10.52 -6.65
CA THR A 39 -14.82 10.65 -5.19
C THR A 39 -14.40 9.34 -4.50
N ALA A 40 -14.88 8.20 -5.00
CA ALA A 40 -14.50 6.90 -4.45
C ALA A 40 -13.02 6.58 -4.68
N LEU A 41 -12.50 6.86 -5.88
CA LEU A 41 -11.09 6.65 -6.21
C LEU A 41 -10.17 7.54 -5.38
N ILE A 42 -10.52 8.82 -5.21
CA ILE A 42 -9.76 9.75 -4.37
C ILE A 42 -9.78 9.30 -2.90
N ALA A 43 -10.95 8.91 -2.38
CA ALA A 43 -11.07 8.43 -1.01
C ALA A 43 -10.19 7.18 -0.76
N VAL A 44 -10.21 6.21 -1.67
CA VAL A 44 -9.38 5.01 -1.58
C VAL A 44 -7.89 5.34 -1.64
N TRP A 45 -7.50 6.25 -2.54
CA TRP A 45 -6.11 6.69 -2.65
C TRP A 45 -5.61 7.37 -1.35
N VAL A 46 -6.38 8.32 -0.82
CA VAL A 46 -6.05 9.02 0.44
C VAL A 46 -5.96 8.05 1.61
N VAL A 47 -6.91 7.11 1.74
CA VAL A 47 -6.87 6.09 2.81
C VAL A 47 -5.62 5.21 2.67
N GLY A 48 -5.25 4.85 1.44
CA GLY A 48 -4.02 4.11 1.14
C GLY A 48 -2.76 4.85 1.60
N ASP A 49 -2.64 6.14 1.28
CA ASP A 49 -1.50 6.97 1.70
C ASP A 49 -1.41 7.13 3.21
N LEU A 50 -2.55 7.36 3.89
CA LEU A 50 -2.59 7.46 5.35
C LEU A 50 -2.20 6.14 6.03
N ALA A 51 -2.65 5.01 5.50
CA ALA A 51 -2.27 3.69 6.01
C ALA A 51 -0.77 3.42 5.81
N LEU A 52 -0.24 3.74 4.63
CA LEU A 52 1.18 3.57 4.31
C LEU A 52 2.06 4.50 5.17
N ALA A 53 1.67 5.77 5.31
CA ALA A 53 2.36 6.73 6.15
C ALA A 53 2.36 6.31 7.63
N GLY A 54 1.22 5.84 8.14
CA GLY A 54 1.10 5.29 9.49
C GLY A 54 1.99 4.06 9.69
N TRP A 55 2.02 3.15 8.73
CA TRP A 55 2.89 1.97 8.77
C TRP A 55 4.38 2.33 8.74
N LEU A 56 4.77 3.28 7.90
CA LEU A 56 6.15 3.79 7.83
C LEU A 56 6.54 4.53 9.11
N TYR A 57 5.62 5.29 9.70
CA TYR A 57 5.83 5.96 10.97
C TYR A 57 6.04 4.94 12.09
N ALA A 58 5.15 3.94 12.22
CA ALA A 58 5.29 2.87 13.20
C ALA A 58 6.54 2.00 13.00
N SER A 59 7.02 1.85 11.76
CA SER A 59 8.21 1.06 11.44
C SER A 59 9.54 1.80 11.67
N ARG A 60 9.50 3.11 11.94
CA ARG A 60 10.70 3.96 12.04
C ARG A 60 11.49 3.71 13.33
N ASP A 61 10.78 3.41 14.42
CA ASP A 61 11.32 3.40 15.79
C ASP A 61 11.45 2.00 16.41
N ARG A 62 11.98 1.04 15.65
CA ARG A 62 12.44 -0.22 16.25
C ARG A 62 13.78 0.05 16.93
N ASP A 63 13.75 0.23 18.26
CA ASP A 63 14.93 0.17 19.12
C ASP A 63 15.77 -1.08 18.80
N ARG A 64 17.07 -1.01 19.05
CA ARG A 64 17.98 -2.13 18.77
C ARG A 64 18.64 -2.59 20.05
N ASP A 65 18.77 -3.90 20.22
CA ASP A 65 19.53 -4.47 21.32
C ASP A 65 21.04 -4.26 21.09
N CYS A 66 21.75 -3.87 22.13
CA CYS A 66 23.20 -3.80 22.10
C CYS A 66 23.79 -5.23 21.99
N PRO A 67 24.61 -5.54 20.98
CA PRO A 67 25.17 -6.89 20.81
C PRO A 67 26.17 -7.28 21.91
N ALA A 68 26.66 -6.32 22.70
CA ALA A 68 27.63 -6.58 23.76
C ALA A 68 26.99 -6.87 25.13
N CYS A 69 25.85 -6.25 25.45
CA CYS A 69 25.22 -6.36 26.78
C CYS A 69 23.72 -6.65 26.76
N GLY A 70 23.07 -6.65 25.59
CA GLY A 70 21.63 -6.88 25.46
C GLY A 70 20.73 -5.71 25.88
N HIS A 71 21.30 -4.57 26.29
CA HIS A 71 20.51 -3.39 26.66
C HIS A 71 19.85 -2.77 25.43
N LEU A 72 18.58 -2.37 25.57
CA LEU A 72 17.83 -1.67 24.54
C LEU A 72 18.45 -0.28 24.30
N VAL A 73 18.85 0.03 23.07
CA VAL A 73 19.44 1.33 22.70
C VAL A 73 18.58 2.04 21.66
N PRO A 74 18.20 3.31 21.91
CA PRO A 74 17.43 4.08 20.95
C PRO A 74 18.25 4.35 19.67
N ARG A 75 17.57 4.33 18.52
CA ARG A 75 18.22 4.61 17.22
C ARG A 75 18.81 6.03 17.21
N GLY A 76 20.00 6.16 16.63
CA GLY A 76 20.73 7.44 16.52
C GLY A 76 21.87 7.60 17.51
N ARG A 77 21.92 6.77 18.57
CA ARG A 77 23.09 6.68 19.46
C ARG A 77 24.26 5.97 18.78
N ARG A 78 25.47 6.51 18.95
CA ARG A 78 26.71 5.91 18.43
C ARG A 78 27.39 4.98 19.42
N ALA A 79 26.93 4.95 20.67
CA ALA A 79 27.46 4.10 21.73
C ALA A 79 26.31 3.66 22.65
N CYS A 80 26.47 2.48 23.27
CA CYS A 80 25.57 2.00 24.32
C CYS A 80 25.82 2.75 25.64
N ASP A 81 24.76 3.25 26.28
CA ASP A 81 24.86 3.99 27.54
C ASP A 81 25.21 3.08 28.74
N ALA A 82 24.93 1.78 28.65
CA ALA A 82 25.18 0.83 29.74
C ALA A 82 26.62 0.29 29.75
N CYS A 83 27.17 -0.08 28.58
CA CYS A 83 28.48 -0.74 28.48
C CYS A 83 29.53 0.04 27.67
N GLY A 84 29.18 1.18 27.06
CA GLY A 84 30.10 1.99 26.26
C GLY A 84 30.44 1.42 24.87
N HIS A 85 29.85 0.29 24.46
CA HIS A 85 30.15 -0.34 23.17
C HIS A 85 29.72 0.54 21.98
N SER A 86 30.60 0.74 20.99
CA SER A 86 30.34 1.60 19.83
C SER A 86 29.44 0.91 18.79
N LEU A 87 28.28 1.49 18.49
CA LEU A 87 27.26 0.94 17.57
C LEU A 87 27.47 1.40 16.12
N ARG A 88 28.72 1.57 15.69
CA ARG A 88 29.10 2.23 14.42
C ARG A 88 28.45 1.56 13.21
N THR A 89 27.31 2.10 12.77
CA THR A 89 26.64 1.87 11.47
C THR A 89 26.70 0.44 10.94
N GLY A 90 26.28 -0.52 11.77
CA GLY A 90 25.75 -1.77 11.25
C GLY A 90 24.39 -1.48 10.62
N ARG A 91 24.33 -1.41 9.29
CA ARG A 91 23.09 -1.59 8.53
C ARG A 91 22.58 -2.98 8.95
N GLY A 92 21.64 -3.00 9.88
CA GLY A 92 21.16 -4.23 10.49
C GLY A 92 20.56 -5.12 9.42
N GLY A 93 21.02 -6.37 9.37
CA GLY A 93 20.40 -7.40 8.54
C GLY A 93 21.42 -8.36 7.94
N SER A 94 21.99 -9.22 8.77
CA SER A 94 22.21 -10.65 8.46
C SER A 94 22.82 -11.32 9.69
N THR A 95 22.00 -11.56 10.71
CA THR A 95 22.18 -12.79 11.50
C THR A 95 21.76 -13.91 10.55
N LEU A 96 22.70 -14.42 9.76
CA LEU A 96 22.55 -15.74 9.16
C LEU A 96 22.38 -16.73 10.32
N PRO A 97 21.42 -17.67 10.27
CA PRO A 97 21.39 -18.76 11.23
C PRO A 97 22.73 -19.51 11.17
N PRO A 98 23.20 -20.10 12.28
CA PRO A 98 24.37 -20.98 12.24
C PRO A 98 23.99 -22.20 11.40
N SER A 99 24.27 -22.15 10.10
CA SER A 99 24.30 -23.34 9.25
C SER A 99 25.53 -24.14 9.65
N GLU A 100 25.29 -24.93 10.68
CA GLU A 100 25.94 -26.19 10.99
C GLU A 100 26.01 -27.04 9.71
N ALA A 101 27.11 -26.88 8.96
CA ALA A 101 27.54 -27.83 7.94
C ALA A 101 29.08 -27.89 7.96
N ARG A 102 29.60 -28.19 9.14
CA ARG A 102 30.86 -28.90 9.32
C ARG A 102 30.64 -30.33 8.79
N GLY A 103 30.46 -30.44 7.48
CA GLY A 103 30.40 -31.69 6.74
C GLY A 103 31.78 -31.97 6.18
N SER A 104 32.49 -32.85 6.87
CA SER A 104 33.77 -33.47 6.54
C SER A 104 33.96 -33.71 5.03
N GLN A 105 34.73 -32.84 4.36
CA GLN A 105 35.41 -33.23 3.12
C GLN A 105 36.67 -33.99 3.52
N ALA A 106 36.57 -35.32 3.53
CA ALA A 106 37.73 -36.19 3.56
C ALA A 106 38.52 -36.03 2.25
N PRO A 107 39.86 -36.04 2.26
CA PRO A 107 40.66 -36.00 1.04
C PRO A 107 40.45 -37.30 0.22
N PRO A 108 40.47 -37.24 -1.13
CA PRO A 108 40.44 -38.46 -1.94
C PRO A 108 41.71 -39.29 -1.71
N GLN A 109 41.52 -40.53 -1.25
CA GLN A 109 42.56 -41.54 -1.13
C GLN A 109 42.94 -42.04 -2.54
N PHE A 110 44.12 -41.66 -3.03
CA PHE A 110 44.76 -42.31 -4.18
C PHE A 110 45.37 -43.64 -3.71
N GLY A 111 44.56 -44.70 -3.74
CA GLY A 111 44.95 -46.06 -3.37
C GLY A 111 45.39 -46.89 -4.58
N ASN A 112 46.69 -47.17 -4.62
CA ASN A 112 47.38 -48.22 -5.38
C ASN A 112 46.52 -49.47 -5.69
N GLN A 113 46.37 -49.81 -6.97
CA GLN A 113 46.16 -51.20 -7.39
C GLN A 113 47.35 -51.64 -8.25
N GLY A 114 48.36 -52.16 -7.55
CA GLY A 114 49.28 -53.16 -8.10
C GLY A 114 49.02 -54.51 -7.40
N GLN A 115 49.32 -55.60 -8.12
CA GLN A 115 49.12 -57.03 -7.81
C GLN A 115 47.83 -57.60 -8.43
N GLY A 116 47.86 -58.64 -9.24
CA GLY A 116 48.92 -59.57 -9.60
C GLY A 116 48.27 -60.83 -10.18
N GLY A 117 48.98 -61.56 -11.05
CA GLY A 117 48.53 -62.82 -11.65
C GLY A 117 48.87 -62.92 -13.12
#